data_AF-A0A842KLH6-F1
#
_entry.id   AF-A0A842KLH6-F1
#
_cell.length_a   1.000
_cell.length_b   1.000
_cell.length_c   1.000
_cell.angle_alpha   90.00
_cell.angle_beta   90.00
_cell.angle_gamma   90.00
#
_symmetry.space_group_name_H-M   'P 1'
#
loop_
_entity.id
_entity.type
_entity.pdbx_description
1 polymer ?
#
loop_
_entity_poly.entity_id
_entity_poly.type
_entity_poly.pdbx_seq_one_letter_code
_entity_poly.pdbx_strand_id
1 'polypeptide(L)' 'MKKEEYRKITVDIERKNVRIIITHGEDEEIIKLTIEESKDLINKLESIIEDYQQRQKLRID' A
#
# COMPACT_ATOMS: atom_id res chain seq x y z
N MET A 1 -11.58 -18.31 -17.63
CA MET A 1 -11.09 -17.85 -16.31
C MET A 1 -10.42 -16.51 -16.52
N LYS A 2 -10.95 -15.43 -15.92
CA LYS A 2 -10.32 -14.11 -16.00
C LYS A 2 -8.95 -14.21 -15.32
N LYS A 3 -7.87 -13.80 -16.02
CA LYS A 3 -6.57 -13.51 -15.42
C LYS A 3 -6.85 -12.49 -14.31
N GLU A 4 -6.93 -12.93 -13.05
CA GLU A 4 -6.59 -12.06 -11.95
C GLU A 4 -5.11 -11.76 -12.14
N GLU A 5 -4.83 -10.63 -12.80
CA GLU A 5 -3.50 -10.08 -12.93
C GLU A 5 -2.82 -10.18 -11.57
N TYR A 6 -1.73 -10.92 -11.48
CA TYR A 6 -0.99 -11.21 -10.25
C TYR A 6 -0.44 -9.92 -9.64
N ARG A 7 -1.30 -9.15 -8.97
CA ARG A 7 -0.91 -7.98 -8.20
C ARG A 7 -0.35 -8.48 -6.89
N LYS A 8 0.94 -8.25 -6.67
CA LYS A 8 1.62 -8.66 -5.44
C LYS A 8 2.32 -7.43 -4.85
N ILE A 9 2.14 -7.23 -3.55
CA ILE A 9 2.87 -6.22 -2.80
C ILE A 9 3.89 -6.92 -1.88
N THR A 10 5.15 -6.69 -2.22
CA THR A 10 6.41 -6.95 -1.51
C THR A 10 6.72 -5.94 -0.40
N VAL A 11 7.00 -6.27 0.87
CA VAL A 11 7.62 -5.30 1.79
C VAL A 11 8.80 -5.92 2.50
N ASP A 12 10.00 -5.37 2.25
CA ASP A 12 11.27 -5.87 2.78
C ASP A 12 12.12 -4.74 3.40
N ILE A 13 13.15 -5.10 4.18
CA ILE A 13 14.10 -4.14 4.76
C ILE A 13 15.45 -4.26 4.05
N GLU A 14 15.94 -3.13 3.52
CA GLU A 14 17.27 -3.01 2.94
C GLU A 14 18.09 -1.97 3.70
N ARG A 15 19.01 -2.43 4.54
CA ARG A 15 19.87 -1.59 5.40
C ARG A 15 19.06 -0.68 6.33
N LYS A 16 18.85 0.58 5.93
CA LYS A 16 18.13 1.62 6.69
C LYS A 16 16.83 2.07 6.00
N ASN A 17 16.45 1.41 4.91
CA ASN A 17 15.25 1.74 4.14
C ASN A 17 14.28 0.56 4.13
N VAL A 18 12.99 0.87 4.08
CA VAL A 18 11.92 -0.07 3.74
C VAL A 18 11.74 -0.05 2.24
N ARG A 19 11.73 -1.23 1.62
CA ARG A 19 11.47 -1.40 0.19
C ARG A 19 10.07 -1.96 0.02
N ILE A 20 9.23 -1.24 -0.71
CA ILE A 20 7.91 -1.70 -1.15
C ILE A 20 8.05 -2.06 -2.62
N ILE A 21 7.68 -3.29 -2.97
CA ILE A 21 7.73 -3.79 -4.34
C ILE A 21 6.30 -4.05 -4.78
N ILE A 22 5.85 -3.42 -5.85
CA ILE A 22 4.50 -3.60 -6.40
C ILE A 22 4.66 -4.26 -7.76
N THR A 23 4.23 -5.52 -7.87
CA THR A 23 4.29 -6.29 -9.12
C THR A 23 2.93 -6.25 -9.80
N HIS A 24 2.93 -5.95 -11.10
CA HIS A 24 1.77 -5.93 -11.99
C HIS A 24 2.04 -6.79 -13.23
N GLY A 25 1.82 -8.10 -13.12
CA GLY A 25 2.10 -9.01 -14.24
C GLY A 25 3.59 -9.10 -14.53
N GLU A 26 4.03 -8.53 -15.66
CA GLU A 26 5.46 -8.45 -16.04
C GLU A 26 6.13 -7.16 -15.54
N ASP A 27 5.35 -6.16 -15.11
CA ASP A 27 5.86 -4.90 -14.62
C ASP A 27 6.14 -4.94 -13.10
N GLU A 28 7.18 -4.25 -12.68
CA GLU A 28 7.54 -4.09 -11.27
C GLU A 28 7.87 -2.63 -10.96
N GLU A 29 7.29 -2.12 -9.88
CA GLU A 29 7.63 -0.83 -9.29
C GLU A 29 8.27 -1.02 -7.91
N ILE A 30 9.44 -0.43 -7.71
CA ILE A 30 10.16 -0.49 -6.43
C ILE A 30 10.20 0.90 -5.81
N ILE A 31 9.59 1.04 -4.65
CA ILE A 31 9.63 2.26 -3.84
C ILE A 31 10.55 2.00 -2.65
N LYS A 32 11.58 2.85 -2.47
CA LYS A 32 12.47 2.80 -1.32
C LYS A 32 12.17 3.99 -0.42
N LEU A 33 11.77 3.72 0.80
CA LEU A 33 11.43 4.72 1.80
C LEU A 33 12.43 4.64 2.95
N THR A 34 12.81 5.79 3.48
CA THR A 34 13.43 5.86 4.80
C THR A 34 12.43 5.40 5.87
N ILE A 35 12.92 5.12 7.08
CA ILE A 35 12.04 4.76 8.21
C ILE A 35 11.01 5.87 8.51
N GLU A 36 11.39 7.13 8.35
CA GLU A 36 10.50 8.27 8.58
C GLU A 36 9.39 8.34 7.52
N GLU A 37 9.75 8.26 6.24
CA GLU A 37 8.78 8.22 5.13
C GLU A 37 7.87 6.99 5.21
N SER A 38 8.37 5.87 5.72
CA SER A 38 7.56 4.66 5.92
C SER A 38 6.50 4.87 7.01
N LYS A 39 6.84 5.56 8.10
CA LYS A 39 5.89 5.91 9.17
C LYS A 39 4.85 6.91 8.67
N ASP A 40 5.27 7.89 7.88
CA ASP A 40 4.35 8.84 7.25
C ASP A 40 3.36 8.13 6.29
N LEU A 41 3.85 7.17 5.49
CA LEU A 41 3.00 6.35 4.63
C LEU A 41 1.97 5.54 5.42
N ILE A 42 2.35 4.94 6.56
CA ILE A 42 1.41 4.21 7.43
C ILE A 42 0.28 5.15 7.88
N ASN A 43 0.62 6.32 8.42
CA ASN A 43 -0.38 7.28 8.90
C ASN A 43 -1.35 7.71 7.79
N LYS A 44 -0.82 7.95 6.57
CA LYS A 44 -1.66 8.33 5.41
C LYS A 44 -2.59 7.19 5.00
N LEU A 45 -2.10 5.95 4.99
CA LEU A 45 -2.92 4.77 4.66
C LEU A 45 -4.03 4.56 5.68
N GLU A 46 -3.70 4.63 6.98
CA GLU A 46 -4.67 4.51 8.06
C GLU A 46 -5.77 5.58 7.95
N SER A 47 -5.38 6.85 7.77
CA SER A 47 -6.33 7.96 7.61
C SER A 47 -7.28 7.75 6.42
N ILE A 48 -6.78 7.30 5.27
CA ILE A 48 -7.62 7.03 4.08
C ILE A 48 -8.59 5.87 4.33
N ILE A 49 -8.15 4.83 5.03
CA ILE A 49 -9.00 3.68 5.37
C ILE A 49 -10.10 4.11 6.34
N GLU A 50 -9.78 4.90 7.37
CA GLU A 50 -10.74 5.44 8.32
C GLU A 50 -11.79 6.32 7.63
N ASP A 51 -11.35 7.24 6.77
CA ASP A 51 -12.22 8.09 5.95
C ASP A 51 -13.21 7.26 5.11
N TYR A 52 -12.71 6.19 4.48
CA TYR A 52 -13.55 5.28 3.71
C TYR A 52 -14.61 4.60 4.58
N GLN A 53 -14.21 4.10 5.75
CA GLN A 53 -15.14 3.43 6.68
C GLN A 53 -16.21 4.39 7.21
N GLN A 54 -15.86 5.64 7.50
CA GLN A 54 -16.83 6.66 7.91
C GLN A 54 -17.86 6.94 6.79
N ARG A 55 -17.40 7.07 5.54
CA ARG A 55 -18.29 7.28 4.38
C ARG A 55 -19.23 6.09 4.13
N GLN A 56 -18.78 4.86 4.40
CA GLN A 56 -19.65 3.69 4.30
C GLN A 56 -20.74 3.70 5.37
N LYS A 57 -20.42 4.09 6.61
CA LYS A 57 -21.42 4.21 7.68
C LYS A 57 -22.51 5.24 7.37
N LEU A 58 -22.15 6.36 6.72
CA LEU A 58 -23.09 7.40 6.30
C LEU A 58 -24.03 6.98 5.15
N ARG A 59 -23.76 5.88 4.44
CA ARG A 59 -24.63 5.38 3.35
C ARG A 59 -25.65 4.33 3.81
N ILE A 60 -25.56 3.88 5.07
CA ILE A 60 -26.44 2.84 5.63
C ILE A 60 -27.59 3.47 6.46
N ASP A 61 -27.58 4.80 6.66
CA ASP A 61 -28.71 5.58 7.20
C ASP A 61 -29.59 6.16 6.08
#